data_AF-A0A5B0VNJ4-F1
#
_entry.id   AF-A0A5B0VNJ4-F1
#
_cell.length_a   1.000
_cell.length_b   1.000
_cell.length_c   1.000
_cell.angle_alpha   90.00
_cell.angle_beta   90.00
_cell.angle_gamma   90.00
#
_symmetry.space_group_name_H-M   'P 1'
#
loop_
_entity.id
_entity.type
_entity.pdbx_description
1 polymer ?
#
loop_
_entity_poly.entity_id
_entity_poly.type
_entity_poly.pdbx_seq_one_letter_code
_entity_poly.pdbx_strand_id
1 'polypeptide(L)'
;MQAQTINPKDRLQTKRLVTRTSFFALFLLAPVLNLFRYDLTETRFIVLGFPLSFNLDLDWVTQSAPVDVASQILVWFILPILVLVPGVLWVAWKWGRIYCGWLCPHFSVVETINHLMTRITGRPTLWEALKKGRRGKAIHWTCLTLVCALIGFSWALAMLSYLLPPIPLYTDLFTGNMGFYPSVFLAVATTFFTLDFLFARHLFCKYGCAFGVVQSIAWMTNGRGRMVTFDTERAAACRDCTKACDEACPMRLPTRSHKRAKFTCTQCLQCVSACREVQKNNPEGSLLHWAPGKPSRQTVLIPVRQLGNEPAGRRD
;
A
#
# COMPACT_ATOMS: atom_id res chain seq x y z
N MET A 1 6.48 -26.31 12.60
CA MET A 1 5.93 -26.17 11.23
C MET A 1 4.80 -25.15 11.27
N GLN A 2 4.97 -23.98 10.65
CA GLN A 2 3.92 -23.01 10.30
C GLN A 2 4.50 -22.14 9.17
N ALA A 3 4.92 -22.78 8.07
CA ALA A 3 4.95 -22.06 6.81
C ALA A 3 3.49 -21.78 6.49
N GLN A 4 3.11 -20.51 6.36
CA GLN A 4 1.80 -20.12 5.86
C GLN A 4 1.66 -20.72 4.45
N THR A 5 1.15 -21.94 4.40
CA THR A 5 0.60 -22.55 3.20
C THR A 5 -0.60 -21.70 2.86
N ILE A 6 -0.48 -20.89 1.81
CA ILE A 6 -1.62 -20.23 1.18
C ILE A 6 -2.60 -21.35 0.87
N ASN A 7 -3.70 -21.45 1.63
CA ASN A 7 -4.72 -22.45 1.36
C ASN A 7 -5.28 -22.14 -0.04
N PRO A 8 -5.15 -23.03 -1.03
CA PRO A 8 -5.59 -22.80 -2.41
C PRO A 8 -7.10 -22.55 -2.53
N LYS A 9 -7.89 -22.75 -1.44
CA LYS A 9 -9.33 -22.47 -1.40
C LYS A 9 -9.71 -21.01 -1.18
N ASP A 10 -8.81 -20.10 -0.80
CA ASP A 10 -9.19 -18.69 -0.68
C ASP A 10 -8.98 -17.91 -1.98
N ARG A 11 -9.98 -18.03 -2.88
CA ARG A 11 -10.03 -17.32 -4.17
C ARG A 11 -9.74 -15.82 -4.03
N LEU A 12 -10.03 -15.21 -2.89
CA LEU A 12 -9.79 -13.79 -2.65
C LEU A 12 -8.29 -13.46 -2.53
N GLN A 13 -7.53 -14.26 -1.78
CA GLN A 13 -6.09 -14.02 -1.59
C GLN A 13 -5.31 -14.32 -2.86
N THR A 14 -5.74 -15.32 -3.64
CA THR A 14 -5.17 -15.56 -4.98
C THR A 14 -5.40 -14.39 -5.92
N LYS A 15 -6.63 -13.86 -5.98
CA LYS A 15 -6.93 -12.66 -6.77
C LYS A 15 -6.07 -11.48 -6.34
N ARG A 16 -5.91 -11.28 -5.03
CA ARG A 16 -5.06 -10.21 -4.48
C ARG A 16 -3.59 -10.37 -4.85
N LEU A 17 -3.06 -11.60 -4.80
CA LEU A 17 -1.69 -11.88 -5.23
C LEU A 17 -1.52 -11.54 -6.71
N VAL A 18 -2.46 -11.94 -7.56
CA VAL A 18 -2.46 -11.62 -9.00
C VAL A 18 -2.51 -10.11 -9.20
N THR A 19 -3.48 -9.39 -8.62
CA THR A 19 -3.59 -7.93 -8.82
C THR A 19 -2.33 -7.19 -8.37
N ARG A 20 -1.75 -7.61 -7.24
CA ARG A 20 -0.56 -6.98 -6.67
C ARG A 20 0.69 -7.25 -7.51
N THR A 21 0.86 -8.49 -7.99
CA THR A 21 1.99 -8.86 -8.86
C THR A 21 1.87 -8.24 -10.24
N SER A 22 0.67 -8.22 -10.83
CA SER A 22 0.39 -7.53 -12.09
C SER A 22 0.67 -6.03 -11.99
N PHE A 23 0.24 -5.36 -10.91
CA PHE A 23 0.51 -3.93 -10.73
C PHE A 23 1.99 -3.66 -10.45
N PHE A 24 2.68 -4.52 -9.70
CA PHE A 24 4.12 -4.42 -9.49
C PHE A 24 4.90 -4.56 -10.80
N ALA A 25 4.53 -5.53 -11.65
CA ALA A 25 5.11 -5.69 -12.98
C ALA A 25 4.83 -4.47 -13.87
N LEU A 26 3.58 -3.97 -13.85
CA LEU A 26 3.20 -2.75 -14.54
C LEU A 26 4.04 -1.56 -14.08
N PHE A 27 4.28 -1.41 -12.78
CA PHE A 27 5.10 -0.33 -12.22
C PHE A 27 6.55 -0.38 -12.71
N LEU A 28 7.15 -1.57 -12.82
CA LEU A 28 8.50 -1.71 -13.36
C LEU A 28 8.58 -1.51 -14.88
N LEU A 29 7.55 -1.94 -15.61
CA LEU A 29 7.51 -1.89 -17.08
C LEU A 29 6.98 -0.56 -17.63
N ALA A 30 6.18 0.18 -16.87
CA ALA A 30 5.59 1.45 -17.28
C ALA A 30 6.59 2.46 -17.86
N PRO A 31 7.77 2.70 -17.27
CA PRO A 31 8.75 3.63 -17.85
C PRO A 31 9.33 3.09 -19.18
N VAL A 32 9.62 1.78 -19.25
CA VAL A 32 10.19 1.14 -20.45
C VAL A 32 9.21 1.14 -21.61
N LEU A 33 7.93 0.91 -21.33
CA LEU A 33 6.85 0.91 -22.31
C LEU A 33 6.32 2.31 -22.64
N ASN A 34 6.95 3.38 -22.13
CA ASN A 34 6.49 4.77 -22.27
C ASN A 34 5.03 4.97 -21.82
N LEU A 35 4.54 4.17 -20.87
CA LEU A 35 3.14 4.21 -20.42
C LEU A 35 2.87 5.46 -19.57
N PHE A 36 3.77 5.73 -18.62
CA PHE A 36 3.75 6.91 -17.76
C PHE A 36 5.18 7.21 -17.35
N ARG A 37 5.77 8.31 -17.82
CA ARG A 37 7.07 8.80 -17.35
C ARG A 37 7.19 10.31 -17.52
N TYR A 38 8.04 10.93 -16.71
CA TYR A 38 8.42 12.32 -16.87
C TYR A 38 9.86 12.38 -17.34
N ASP A 39 10.11 12.87 -18.54
CA ASP A 39 11.46 12.99 -19.05
C ASP A 39 12.07 14.33 -18.63
N LEU A 40 13.09 14.29 -17.77
CA LEU A 40 13.79 15.50 -17.32
C LEU A 40 14.67 16.13 -18.40
N THR A 41 15.12 15.39 -19.42
CA THR A 41 16.00 15.95 -20.46
C THR A 41 15.22 16.80 -21.44
N GLU A 42 14.00 16.37 -21.78
CA GLU A 42 13.11 17.10 -22.68
C GLU A 42 12.05 17.91 -21.93
N THR A 43 11.94 17.76 -20.60
CA THR A 43 10.86 18.33 -19.75
C THR A 43 9.45 17.97 -20.22
N ARG A 44 9.28 16.76 -20.76
CA ARG A 44 8.01 16.27 -21.33
C ARG A 44 7.43 15.17 -20.46
N PHE A 45 6.12 15.24 -20.21
CA PHE A 45 5.40 14.15 -19.58
C PHE A 45 4.90 13.20 -20.67
N ILE A 46 5.23 11.92 -20.62
CA ILE A 46 4.81 10.94 -21.62
C ILE A 46 3.70 10.09 -21.02
N VAL A 47 2.54 10.05 -21.70
CA VAL A 47 1.35 9.28 -21.32
C VAL A 47 0.96 8.37 -22.48
N LEU A 48 0.97 7.06 -22.24
CA LEU A 48 0.62 6.03 -23.23
C LEU A 48 1.38 6.14 -24.55
N GLY A 49 2.67 6.51 -24.49
CA GLY A 49 3.53 6.72 -25.66
C GLY A 49 3.35 8.07 -26.35
N PHE A 50 2.36 8.87 -25.97
CA PHE A 50 2.19 10.23 -26.48
C PHE A 50 2.97 11.22 -25.61
N PRO A 51 3.83 12.07 -26.19
CA PRO A 51 4.40 13.18 -25.46
C PRO A 51 3.26 14.14 -25.13
N LEU A 52 2.85 14.17 -23.86
CA LEU A 52 2.13 15.30 -23.28
C LEU A 52 3.16 16.42 -23.09
N SER A 53 3.68 16.95 -24.20
CA SER A 53 4.28 18.27 -24.17
C SER A 53 3.12 19.21 -23.94
N PHE A 54 3.08 19.79 -22.74
CA PHE A 54 2.41 21.07 -22.58
C PHE A 54 3.05 21.94 -23.66
N ASN A 55 2.35 22.24 -24.74
CA ASN A 55 2.86 22.98 -25.89
C ASN A 55 3.14 24.45 -25.52
N LEU A 56 3.61 24.69 -24.29
CA LEU A 56 4.02 25.93 -23.70
C LEU A 56 5.48 26.23 -24.11
N ASP A 57 5.84 25.93 -25.36
CA ASP A 57 7.04 26.53 -25.92
C ASP A 57 6.85 28.04 -25.87
N LEU A 58 7.89 28.78 -25.44
CA LEU A 58 7.81 30.22 -25.25
C LEU A 58 7.26 30.93 -26.51
N ASP A 59 7.58 30.37 -27.68
CA ASP A 59 7.13 30.82 -28.98
C ASP A 59 5.63 30.57 -29.22
N TRP A 60 5.08 29.45 -28.76
CA TRP A 60 3.64 29.19 -28.85
C TRP A 60 2.85 30.04 -27.84
N VAL A 61 3.35 30.22 -26.62
CA VAL A 61 2.70 31.03 -25.59
C VAL A 61 2.66 32.51 -25.97
N THR A 62 3.70 33.00 -26.64
CA THR A 62 3.77 34.39 -27.11
C THR A 62 2.95 34.65 -28.37
N GLN A 63 2.70 33.63 -29.20
CA GLN A 63 1.91 33.74 -30.44
C GLN A 63 0.43 33.37 -30.28
N SER A 64 0.05 32.62 -29.25
CA SER A 64 -1.32 32.16 -29.03
C SER A 64 -2.17 33.15 -28.25
N ALA A 65 -3.49 33.14 -28.47
CA ALA A 65 -4.38 33.95 -27.67
C ALA A 65 -4.33 33.51 -26.19
N PRO A 66 -4.40 34.43 -25.21
CA PRO A 66 -4.35 34.08 -23.78
C PRO A 66 -5.42 33.06 -23.36
N VAL A 67 -6.56 33.04 -24.05
CA VAL A 67 -7.67 32.11 -23.81
C VAL A 67 -7.31 30.68 -24.18
N ASP A 68 -6.59 30.48 -25.29
CA ASP A 68 -6.19 29.15 -25.76
C ASP A 68 -5.18 28.52 -24.79
N VAL A 69 -4.18 29.30 -24.39
CA VAL A 69 -3.19 28.91 -23.37
C VAL A 69 -3.87 28.54 -22.05
N ALA A 70 -4.79 29.39 -21.57
CA ALA A 70 -5.52 29.15 -20.32
C ALA A 70 -6.40 27.89 -20.40
N SER A 71 -7.09 27.67 -21.52
CA SER A 71 -7.96 26.50 -21.72
C SER A 71 -7.16 25.19 -21.74
N GLN A 72 -5.97 25.19 -22.34
CA GLN A 72 -5.12 24.02 -22.42
C GLN A 72 -4.54 23.64 -21.06
N ILE A 73 -4.12 24.62 -20.26
CA ILE A 73 -3.70 24.41 -18.85
C ILE A 73 -4.88 23.88 -18.02
N LEU A 74 -6.07 24.46 -18.18
CA LEU A 74 -7.26 24.04 -17.46
C LEU A 74 -7.61 22.58 -17.75
N VAL A 75 -7.63 22.18 -19.02
CA VAL A 75 -8.07 20.84 -19.44
C VAL A 75 -7.02 19.76 -19.14
N TRP A 76 -5.72 20.05 -19.29
CA TRP A 76 -4.68 19.03 -19.15
C TRP A 76 -4.01 18.99 -17.77
N PHE A 77 -4.05 20.09 -17.01
CA PHE A 77 -3.43 20.14 -15.68
C PHE A 77 -4.47 20.21 -14.57
N ILE A 78 -5.36 21.21 -14.61
CA ILE A 78 -6.28 21.48 -13.50
C ILE A 78 -7.39 20.43 -13.45
N LEU A 79 -8.02 20.11 -14.58
CA LEU A 79 -9.15 19.20 -14.64
C LEU A 79 -8.77 17.76 -14.21
N PRO A 80 -7.65 17.16 -14.65
CA PRO A 80 -7.26 15.84 -14.18
C PRO A 80 -6.98 15.82 -12.68
N ILE A 81 -6.34 16.86 -12.13
CA ILE A 81 -6.11 16.96 -10.68
C ILE A 81 -7.44 17.09 -9.92
N LEU A 82 -8.35 17.94 -10.39
CA LEU A 82 -9.68 18.15 -9.80
C LEU A 82 -10.58 16.91 -9.88
N VAL A 83 -10.35 16.00 -10.83
CA VAL A 83 -11.10 14.74 -10.93
C VAL A 83 -10.41 13.63 -10.14
N LEU A 84 -9.09 13.45 -10.32
CA LEU A 84 -8.34 12.34 -9.74
C LEU A 84 -8.20 12.47 -8.23
N VAL A 85 -7.89 13.66 -7.69
CA VAL A 85 -7.67 13.83 -6.25
C VAL A 85 -8.97 13.57 -5.47
N PRO A 86 -10.12 14.20 -5.78
CA PRO A 86 -11.37 13.86 -5.12
C PRO A 86 -11.83 12.42 -5.40
N GLY A 87 -11.59 11.88 -6.59
CA GLY A 87 -11.91 10.48 -6.91
C GLY A 87 -11.17 9.50 -6.01
N VAL A 88 -9.86 9.66 -5.84
CA VAL A 88 -9.04 8.84 -4.94
C VAL A 88 -9.47 9.03 -3.49
N LEU A 89 -9.74 10.26 -3.06
CA LEU A 89 -10.25 10.55 -1.71
C LEU A 89 -11.62 9.91 -1.46
N TRP A 90 -12.52 9.91 -2.44
CA TRP A 90 -13.83 9.27 -2.35
C TRP A 90 -13.70 7.75 -2.21
N VAL A 91 -12.83 7.13 -3.01
CA VAL A 91 -12.52 5.69 -2.88
C VAL A 91 -11.96 5.40 -1.48
N ALA A 92 -11.01 6.20 -1.00
CA ALA A 92 -10.44 6.03 0.33
C ALA A 92 -11.47 6.25 1.44
N TRP A 93 -12.35 7.24 1.30
CA TRP A 93 -13.43 7.52 2.24
C TRP A 93 -14.42 6.35 2.38
N LYS A 94 -14.67 5.59 1.30
CA LYS A 94 -15.59 4.45 1.29
C LYS A 94 -14.93 3.12 1.68
N TRP A 95 -13.72 2.86 1.20
CA TRP A 95 -13.05 1.56 1.32
C TRP A 95 -11.74 1.59 2.10
N GLY A 96 -11.29 2.72 2.63
CA GLY A 96 -10.04 2.81 3.39
C GLY A 96 -8.79 2.71 2.53
N ARG A 97 -7.71 2.18 3.12
CA ARG A 97 -6.42 1.97 2.44
C ARG A 97 -6.42 0.76 1.50
N ILE A 98 -7.46 0.60 0.68
CA ILE A 98 -7.60 -0.56 -0.23
C ILE A 98 -6.48 -0.59 -1.28
N TYR A 99 -6.04 0.59 -1.75
CA TYR A 99 -4.87 0.70 -2.64
C TYR A 99 -3.63 0.06 -2.01
N CYS A 100 -3.34 0.38 -0.73
CA CYS A 100 -2.20 -0.18 -0.02
C CYS A 100 -2.25 -1.70 0.06
N GLY A 101 -3.44 -2.28 0.23
CA GLY A 101 -3.60 -3.74 0.34
C GLY A 101 -3.48 -4.49 -0.99
N TRP A 102 -3.93 -3.89 -2.10
CA TRP A 102 -4.20 -4.58 -3.36
C TRP A 102 -3.29 -4.18 -4.54
N LEU A 103 -2.85 -2.93 -4.58
CA LEU A 103 -2.12 -2.36 -5.72
C LEU A 103 -0.73 -1.87 -5.34
N CYS A 104 -0.55 -1.33 -4.12
CA CYS A 104 0.70 -0.67 -3.75
C CYS A 104 1.94 -1.59 -3.92
N PRO A 105 2.88 -1.19 -4.79
CA PRO A 105 4.07 -2.00 -5.06
C PRO A 105 4.98 -2.10 -3.82
N HIS A 106 5.05 -1.04 -3.00
CA HIS A 106 5.85 -1.05 -1.77
C HIS A 106 5.32 -2.09 -0.78
N PHE A 107 4.00 -2.15 -0.59
CA PHE A 107 3.39 -3.13 0.31
C PHE A 107 3.59 -4.58 -0.16
N SER A 108 3.65 -4.82 -1.47
CA SER A 108 3.99 -6.13 -2.05
C SER A 108 5.37 -6.63 -1.60
N VAL A 109 6.35 -5.72 -1.66
CA VAL A 109 7.71 -6.00 -1.21
C VAL A 109 7.73 -6.24 0.30
N VAL A 110 7.08 -5.39 1.08
CA VAL A 110 7.01 -5.53 2.54
C VAL A 110 6.46 -6.90 2.95
N GLU A 111 5.39 -7.37 2.31
CA GLU A 111 4.81 -8.68 2.61
C GLU A 111 5.76 -9.84 2.25
N THR A 112 6.42 -9.74 1.10
CA THR A 112 7.40 -10.74 0.64
C THR A 112 8.60 -10.83 1.59
N ILE A 113 9.15 -9.68 1.98
CA ILE A 113 10.25 -9.60 2.95
C ILE A 113 9.79 -10.11 4.31
N ASN A 114 8.57 -9.82 4.73
CA ASN A 114 8.03 -10.33 6.00
C ASN A 114 7.95 -11.87 6.02
N HIS A 115 7.53 -12.50 4.92
CA HIS A 115 7.55 -13.96 4.80
C HIS A 115 8.97 -14.52 4.81
N LEU A 116 9.91 -13.87 4.13
CA LEU A 116 11.32 -14.27 4.12
C LEU A 116 11.92 -14.17 5.54
N MET A 117 11.67 -13.05 6.21
CA MET A 117 12.17 -12.76 7.55
C MET A 117 11.60 -13.73 8.57
N THR A 118 10.29 -13.98 8.57
CA THR A 118 9.68 -14.99 9.45
C THR A 118 10.23 -16.40 9.22
N ARG A 119 10.54 -16.79 7.97
CA ARG A 119 11.18 -18.09 7.70
C ARG A 119 12.60 -18.17 8.26
N ILE A 120 13.38 -17.09 8.11
CA ILE A 120 14.80 -17.04 8.45
C ILE A 120 15.04 -16.82 9.95
N THR A 121 14.44 -15.78 10.52
CA THR A 121 14.70 -15.30 11.89
C THR A 121 13.63 -15.75 12.88
N GLY A 122 12.50 -16.29 12.39
CA GLY A 122 11.35 -16.59 13.24
C GLY A 122 10.64 -15.35 13.76
N ARG A 123 11.00 -14.14 13.29
CA ARG A 123 10.35 -12.88 13.63
C ARG A 123 9.91 -12.16 12.36
N PRO A 124 8.73 -11.52 12.37
CA PRO A 124 8.37 -10.61 11.29
C PRO A 124 9.28 -9.39 11.34
N THR A 125 9.51 -8.75 12.47
CA THR A 125 10.35 -7.54 12.58
C THR A 125 11.52 -7.73 13.54
N LEU A 126 12.56 -6.90 13.42
CA LEU A 126 13.70 -6.90 14.36
C LEU A 126 13.28 -6.47 15.77
N TRP A 127 12.24 -5.65 15.83
CA TRP A 127 11.74 -5.02 17.05
C TRP A 127 10.81 -5.92 17.86
N GLU A 128 10.32 -7.03 17.29
CA GLU A 128 9.45 -7.98 17.99
C GLU A 128 10.26 -9.06 18.72
N ALA A 129 9.68 -9.64 19.77
CA ALA A 129 10.29 -10.72 20.54
C ALA A 129 10.41 -12.01 19.70
N LEU A 130 11.46 -12.81 19.96
CA LEU A 130 11.65 -14.11 19.29
C LEU A 130 10.51 -15.04 19.71
N LYS A 131 9.80 -15.64 18.75
CA LYS A 131 9.14 -16.92 19.03
C LYS A 131 10.26 -17.95 19.26
N LYS A 132 10.33 -18.54 20.47
CA LYS A 132 11.39 -19.49 20.91
C LYS A 132 11.85 -20.41 19.77
N GLY A 133 13.16 -20.43 19.48
CA GLY A 133 13.80 -21.57 18.80
C GLY A 133 14.50 -21.36 17.44
N ARG A 134 14.58 -20.15 16.85
CA ARG A 134 15.39 -19.94 15.63
C ARG A 134 16.22 -18.66 15.69
N ARG A 135 17.51 -18.76 16.05
CA ARG A 135 18.48 -17.73 15.66
C ARG A 135 18.93 -18.05 14.23
N GLY A 136 18.67 -17.13 13.30
CA GLY A 136 19.25 -17.23 11.96
C GLY A 136 20.77 -17.20 12.06
N LYS A 137 21.46 -18.11 11.36
CA LYS A 137 22.92 -18.08 11.21
C LYS A 137 23.33 -16.77 10.53
N ALA A 138 24.57 -16.31 10.72
CA ALA A 138 25.11 -15.11 10.06
C ALA A 138 24.85 -15.11 8.53
N ILE A 139 24.97 -16.28 7.89
CA ILE A 139 24.66 -16.49 6.46
C ILE A 139 23.23 -16.08 6.10
N HIS A 140 22.24 -16.37 6.95
CA HIS A 140 20.87 -15.99 6.64
C HIS A 140 20.64 -14.48 6.78
N TRP A 141 21.38 -13.81 7.66
CA TRP A 141 21.38 -12.35 7.75
C TRP A 141 22.01 -11.70 6.54
N THR A 142 23.16 -12.21 6.08
CA THR A 142 23.79 -11.74 4.84
C THR A 142 22.87 -11.92 3.64
N CYS A 143 22.20 -13.07 3.53
CA CYS A 143 21.22 -13.34 2.48
C CYS A 143 20.03 -12.37 2.55
N LEU A 144 19.47 -12.14 3.74
CA LEU A 144 18.36 -11.19 3.91
C LEU A 144 18.76 -9.76 3.51
N THR A 145 19.93 -9.29 3.97
CA THR A 145 20.44 -7.96 3.62
C THR A 145 20.68 -7.84 2.12
N LEU A 146 21.25 -8.88 1.49
CA LEU A 146 21.46 -8.90 0.03
C LEU A 146 20.14 -8.82 -0.74
N VAL A 147 19.13 -9.60 -0.33
CA VAL A 147 17.80 -9.55 -0.96
C VAL A 147 17.16 -8.16 -0.78
N CYS A 148 17.23 -7.58 0.41
CA CYS A 148 16.75 -6.21 0.65
C CYS A 148 17.51 -5.18 -0.20
N ALA A 149 18.82 -5.34 -0.36
CA ALA A 149 19.65 -4.45 -1.18
C ALA A 149 19.32 -4.55 -2.68
N LEU A 150 19.13 -5.76 -3.21
CA LEU A 150 18.70 -5.98 -4.60
C LEU A 150 17.31 -5.39 -4.86
N ILE A 151 16.38 -5.54 -3.91
CA ILE A 151 15.05 -4.95 -4.04
C ILE A 151 15.12 -3.42 -3.90
N GLY A 152 15.92 -2.90 -2.98
CA GLY A 152 16.17 -1.46 -2.83
C GLY A 152 16.78 -0.84 -4.09
N PHE A 153 17.73 -1.54 -4.70
CA PHE A 153 18.36 -1.14 -5.96
C PHE A 153 17.36 -1.12 -7.11
N SER A 154 16.56 -2.18 -7.28
CA SER A 154 15.54 -2.20 -8.33
C SER A 154 14.48 -1.11 -8.15
N TRP A 155 14.12 -0.76 -6.92
CA TRP A 155 13.27 0.40 -6.62
C TRP A 155 13.91 1.73 -6.97
N ALA A 156 15.17 1.94 -6.60
CA ALA A 156 15.91 3.15 -6.92
C ALA A 156 16.05 3.31 -8.44
N LEU A 157 16.37 2.23 -9.15
CA LEU A 157 16.47 2.20 -10.61
C LEU A 157 15.12 2.48 -11.27
N ALA A 158 14.02 1.90 -10.77
CA ALA A 158 12.68 2.16 -11.27
C ALA A 158 12.29 3.64 -11.09
N MET A 159 12.54 4.23 -9.91
CA MET A 159 12.28 5.66 -9.69
C MET A 159 13.11 6.53 -10.63
N LEU A 160 14.36 6.16 -10.88
CA LEU A 160 15.22 6.88 -11.81
C LEU A 160 14.73 6.75 -13.27
N SER A 161 14.24 5.59 -13.69
CA SER A 161 13.69 5.39 -15.04
C SER A 161 12.33 6.07 -15.27
N TYR A 162 11.65 6.49 -14.20
CA TYR A 162 10.49 7.38 -14.31
C TYR A 162 10.88 8.85 -14.58
N LEU A 163 12.13 9.23 -14.29
CA LEU A 163 12.66 10.60 -14.39
C LEU A 163 13.61 10.78 -15.60
N LEU A 164 14.34 9.74 -15.97
CA LEU A 164 15.28 9.73 -17.08
C LEU A 164 14.88 8.69 -18.14
N PRO A 165 15.29 8.87 -19.40
CA PRO A 165 15.03 7.91 -20.45
C PRO A 165 15.63 6.53 -20.12
N PRO A 166 14.83 5.45 -20.14
CA PRO A 166 15.23 4.15 -19.60
C PRO A 166 16.33 3.46 -20.42
N ILE A 167 16.29 3.59 -21.75
CA ILE A 167 17.26 2.95 -22.66
C ILE A 167 18.69 3.46 -22.39
N PRO A 168 18.98 4.77 -22.48
CA PRO A 168 20.31 5.28 -22.18
C PRO A 168 20.70 5.03 -20.71
N LEU A 169 19.76 5.17 -19.78
CA LEU A 169 20.02 4.88 -18.36
C LEU A 169 20.51 3.44 -18.14
N TYR A 170 19.90 2.46 -18.81
CA TYR A 170 20.29 1.07 -18.68
C TYR A 170 21.59 0.77 -19.43
N THR A 171 21.83 1.36 -20.60
CA THR A 171 23.11 1.20 -21.29
C THR A 171 24.27 1.81 -20.49
N ASP A 172 24.08 2.97 -19.88
CA ASP A 172 25.09 3.63 -19.06
C ASP A 172 25.38 2.82 -17.79
N LEU A 173 24.35 2.19 -17.21
CA LEU A 173 24.52 1.27 -16.08
C LEU A 173 25.35 0.04 -16.46
N PHE A 174 25.08 -0.57 -17.62
CA PHE A 174 25.80 -1.77 -18.08
C PHE A 174 27.23 -1.46 -18.53
N THR A 175 27.46 -0.30 -19.15
CA THR A 175 28.79 0.14 -19.60
C THR A 175 29.62 0.78 -18.50
N GLY A 176 29.03 1.09 -17.35
CA GLY A 176 29.70 1.74 -16.22
C GLY A 176 29.95 3.24 -16.45
N ASN A 177 29.38 3.85 -17.47
CA ASN A 177 29.58 5.26 -17.84
C ASN A 177 28.47 6.17 -17.30
N MET A 178 27.99 5.90 -16.07
CA MET A 178 26.94 6.72 -15.46
C MET A 178 27.46 8.09 -15.07
N GLY A 179 26.69 9.13 -15.40
CA GLY A 179 26.92 10.48 -14.90
C GLY A 179 26.92 10.56 -13.37
N PHE A 180 27.51 11.64 -12.83
CA PHE A 180 27.64 11.85 -11.39
C PHE A 180 26.29 11.91 -10.66
N TYR A 181 25.33 12.69 -11.15
CA TYR A 181 24.03 12.84 -10.46
C TYR A 181 23.20 11.54 -10.45
N PRO A 182 23.04 10.81 -11.57
CA PRO A 182 22.33 9.52 -11.57
C PRO A 182 22.98 8.48 -10.64
N SER A 183 24.32 8.40 -10.60
CA SER A 183 25.03 7.44 -9.75
C SER A 183 24.89 7.78 -8.25
N VAL A 184 25.01 9.05 -7.87
CA VAL A 184 24.77 9.52 -6.50
C VAL A 184 23.33 9.24 -6.06
N PHE A 185 22.34 9.57 -6.92
CA PHE A 185 20.94 9.27 -6.62
C PHE A 185 20.73 7.76 -6.42
N LEU A 186 21.24 6.94 -7.33
CA LEU A 186 21.10 5.49 -7.26
C LEU A 186 21.71 4.92 -5.97
N ALA A 187 22.91 5.38 -5.58
CA ALA A 187 23.56 4.95 -4.35
C ALA A 187 22.79 5.35 -3.08
N VAL A 188 22.38 6.63 -2.99
CA VAL A 188 21.64 7.15 -1.83
C VAL A 188 20.26 6.51 -1.72
N ALA A 189 19.50 6.47 -2.81
CA ALA A 189 18.16 5.88 -2.84
C ALA A 189 18.20 4.39 -2.54
N THR A 190 19.16 3.64 -3.11
CA THR A 190 19.34 2.21 -2.81
C THR A 190 19.60 1.99 -1.33
N THR A 191 20.49 2.78 -0.73
CA THR A 191 20.79 2.69 0.70
C THR A 191 19.54 2.98 1.55
N PHE A 192 18.83 4.06 1.24
CA PHE A 192 17.61 4.44 1.95
C PHE A 192 16.52 3.37 1.88
N PHE A 193 16.22 2.85 0.69
CA PHE A 193 15.23 1.78 0.52
C PHE A 193 15.65 0.48 1.19
N THR A 194 16.94 0.14 1.16
CA THR A 194 17.48 -1.04 1.85
C THR A 194 17.25 -0.92 3.35
N LEU A 195 17.54 0.25 3.94
CA LEU A 195 17.30 0.53 5.35
C LEU A 195 15.80 0.51 5.69
N ASP A 196 14.95 1.07 4.85
CA ASP A 196 13.49 1.00 5.02
C ASP A 196 13.03 -0.47 5.07
N PHE A 197 13.37 -1.26 4.05
CA PHE A 197 12.96 -2.65 3.96
C PHE A 197 13.48 -3.54 5.10
N LEU A 198 14.67 -3.24 5.63
CA LEU A 198 15.26 -4.02 6.72
C LEU A 198 14.72 -3.61 8.10
N PHE A 199 14.58 -2.31 8.36
CA PHE A 199 14.32 -1.78 9.71
C PHE A 199 12.97 -1.05 9.86
N ALA A 200 12.56 -0.24 8.87
CA ALA A 200 11.50 0.76 9.03
C ALA A 200 10.22 0.50 8.23
N ARG A 201 10.14 -0.59 7.45
CA ARG A 201 9.05 -0.83 6.48
C ARG A 201 7.63 -0.71 7.02
N HIS A 202 7.39 -1.21 8.24
CA HIS A 202 6.08 -1.13 8.88
C HIS A 202 5.81 0.26 9.42
N LEU A 203 6.84 0.97 9.90
CA LEU A 203 6.75 2.36 10.34
C LEU A 203 6.43 3.27 9.15
N PHE A 204 7.11 3.08 8.02
CA PHE A 204 6.84 3.82 6.79
C PHE A 204 5.41 3.57 6.28
N CYS A 205 4.97 2.32 6.14
CA CYS A 205 3.60 2.03 5.69
C CYS A 205 2.52 2.55 6.67
N LYS A 206 2.83 2.62 7.97
CA LYS A 206 1.88 3.05 9.00
C LYS A 206 1.76 4.57 9.08
N TYR A 207 2.89 5.27 9.12
CA TYR A 207 2.99 6.70 9.43
C TYR A 207 3.78 7.53 8.41
N GLY A 208 4.78 6.95 7.72
CA GLY A 208 5.62 7.70 6.78
C GLY A 208 4.99 7.96 5.41
N CYS A 209 4.17 7.02 4.92
CA CYS A 209 3.53 7.13 3.62
C CYS A 209 2.36 8.14 3.69
N ALA A 210 2.59 9.37 3.19
CA ALA A 210 1.60 10.43 3.15
C ALA A 210 0.29 9.99 2.50
N PHE A 211 0.37 9.28 1.36
CA PHE A 211 -0.78 8.73 0.68
C PHE A 211 -1.61 7.79 1.58
N GLY A 212 -0.96 6.86 2.28
CA GLY A 212 -1.63 5.96 3.21
C GLY A 212 -2.28 6.73 4.38
N VAL A 213 -1.57 7.69 4.97
CA VAL A 213 -2.09 8.50 6.09
C VAL A 213 -3.35 9.25 5.69
N VAL A 214 -3.32 9.97 4.57
CA VAL A 214 -4.48 10.70 4.04
C VAL A 214 -5.67 9.77 3.81
N GLN A 215 -5.44 8.60 3.21
CA GLN A 215 -6.50 7.60 3.01
C GLN A 215 -7.13 7.11 4.32
N SER A 216 -6.33 6.90 5.37
CA SER A 216 -6.88 6.52 6.68
C SER A 216 -7.68 7.63 7.34
N ILE A 217 -7.19 8.88 7.26
CA ILE A 217 -7.90 10.00 7.84
C ILE A 217 -9.26 10.13 7.14
N ALA A 218 -9.27 10.14 5.80
CA ALA A 218 -10.50 10.17 5.01
C ALA A 218 -11.46 9.03 5.38
N TRP A 219 -10.96 7.80 5.50
CA TRP A 219 -11.79 6.66 5.91
C TRP A 219 -12.33 6.76 7.34
N MET A 220 -11.57 7.36 8.25
CA MET A 220 -11.96 7.52 9.64
C MET A 220 -12.98 8.63 9.86
N THR A 221 -13.20 9.53 8.90
CA THR A 221 -14.34 10.46 8.95
C THR A 221 -15.66 9.76 8.59
N ASN A 222 -15.61 8.61 7.91
CA ASN A 222 -16.79 7.85 7.51
C ASN A 222 -17.11 6.68 8.47
N GLY A 223 -18.05 6.86 9.40
CA GLY A 223 -18.49 5.77 10.30
C GLY A 223 -19.03 4.52 9.58
N ARG A 224 -19.55 4.69 8.35
CA ARG A 224 -20.09 3.61 7.49
C ARG A 224 -19.06 3.02 6.52
N GLY A 225 -17.82 3.52 6.52
CA GLY A 225 -16.75 2.99 5.68
C GLY A 225 -16.59 1.49 5.87
N ARG A 226 -16.36 0.75 4.79
CA ARG A 226 -16.19 -0.72 4.86
C ARG A 226 -14.95 -1.06 5.66
N MET A 227 -15.07 -2.05 6.53
CA MET A 227 -14.00 -2.49 7.40
C MET A 227 -14.10 -3.97 7.71
N VAL A 228 -13.01 -4.53 8.22
CA VAL A 228 -13.07 -5.84 8.87
C VAL A 228 -13.79 -5.68 10.21
N THR A 229 -14.98 -6.23 10.32
CA THR A 229 -15.83 -6.25 11.53
C THR A 229 -15.72 -7.60 12.23
N PHE A 230 -15.76 -7.59 13.55
CA PHE A 230 -15.81 -8.79 14.37
C PHE A 230 -17.23 -8.98 14.90
N ASP A 231 -17.73 -10.20 14.77
CA ASP A 231 -19.02 -10.60 15.33
C ASP A 231 -18.90 -10.80 16.85
N THR A 232 -19.39 -9.81 17.60
CA THR A 232 -19.33 -9.81 19.06
C THR A 232 -20.36 -10.74 19.69
N GLU A 233 -21.47 -11.04 19.01
CA GLU A 233 -22.50 -11.95 19.51
C GLU A 233 -21.96 -13.39 19.55
N ARG A 234 -21.19 -13.75 18.52
CA ARG A 234 -20.53 -15.06 18.41
C ARG A 234 -19.15 -15.11 19.09
N ALA A 235 -18.78 -14.11 19.89
CA ALA A 235 -17.44 -14.01 20.48
C ALA A 235 -17.00 -15.24 21.30
N ALA A 236 -17.96 -16.01 21.84
CA ALA A 236 -17.71 -17.28 22.52
C ALA A 236 -16.95 -18.29 21.64
N ALA A 237 -17.29 -18.39 20.34
CA ALA A 237 -16.63 -19.30 19.40
C ALA A 237 -15.17 -18.93 19.10
N CYS A 238 -14.70 -17.77 19.60
CA CYS A 238 -13.36 -17.26 19.40
C CYS A 238 -12.52 -17.21 20.71
N ARG A 239 -13.07 -17.67 21.84
CA ARG A 239 -12.39 -17.63 23.15
C ARG A 239 -11.11 -18.47 23.15
N ASP A 240 -11.17 -19.70 22.64
CA ASP A 240 -10.03 -20.62 22.60
C ASP A 240 -9.14 -20.42 21.36
N CYS A 241 -9.44 -19.43 20.52
CA CYS A 241 -8.68 -19.14 19.32
C CYS A 241 -7.43 -18.31 19.64
N THR A 242 -6.26 -18.82 19.23
CA THR A 242 -4.90 -18.27 19.41
C THR A 242 -4.60 -16.96 18.68
N LYS A 243 -5.60 -16.10 18.44
CA LYS A 243 -5.47 -14.81 17.73
C LYS A 243 -4.82 -14.93 16.36
N ALA A 244 -5.06 -16.04 15.65
CA ALA A 244 -4.55 -16.29 14.30
C ALA A 244 -4.82 -15.13 13.32
N CYS A 245 -5.94 -14.42 13.48
CA CYS A 245 -6.29 -13.25 12.67
C CYS A 245 -5.37 -12.04 12.90
N ASP A 246 -4.93 -11.79 14.14
CA ASP A 246 -3.98 -10.73 14.47
C ASP A 246 -2.58 -11.13 13.98
N GLU A 247 -2.24 -12.42 14.06
CA GLU A 247 -0.97 -12.92 13.57
C GLU A 247 -0.85 -12.91 12.04
N ALA A 248 -1.96 -13.16 11.35
CA ALA A 248 -2.06 -13.07 9.91
C ALA A 248 -2.10 -11.63 9.40
N CYS A 249 -2.38 -10.64 10.26
CA CYS A 249 -2.41 -9.25 9.86
C CYS A 249 -0.98 -8.74 9.59
N PRO A 250 -0.64 -8.32 8.36
CA PRO A 250 0.70 -7.83 8.02
C PRO A 250 1.05 -6.52 8.75
N MET A 251 0.03 -5.78 9.20
CA MET A 251 0.16 -4.57 10.01
C MET A 251 0.03 -4.82 11.52
N ARG A 252 -0.10 -6.09 11.95
CA ARG A 252 -0.23 -6.50 13.36
C ARG A 252 -1.29 -5.69 14.14
N LEU A 253 -2.41 -5.44 13.48
CA LEU A 253 -3.53 -4.70 14.07
C LEU A 253 -4.38 -5.61 14.94
N PRO A 254 -5.01 -5.09 16.01
CA PRO A 254 -6.00 -5.83 16.79
C PRO A 254 -7.29 -5.98 15.97
N THR A 255 -7.41 -7.07 15.22
CA THR A 255 -8.47 -7.29 14.22
C THR A 255 -9.86 -7.41 14.84
N ARG A 256 -9.92 -7.94 16.06
CA ARG A 256 -11.13 -8.10 16.87
C ARG A 256 -11.59 -6.81 17.55
N SER A 257 -10.78 -5.76 17.52
CA SER A 257 -11.09 -4.47 18.15
C SER A 257 -11.93 -3.57 17.24
N HIS A 258 -12.31 -2.41 17.75
CA HIS A 258 -13.09 -1.41 17.04
C HIS A 258 -12.26 -0.70 15.96
N LYS A 259 -12.94 0.06 15.09
CA LYS A 259 -12.34 0.67 13.88
C LYS A 259 -11.16 1.60 14.19
N ARG A 260 -11.24 2.42 15.26
CA ARG A 260 -10.17 3.34 15.66
C ARG A 260 -8.84 2.64 15.96
N ALA A 261 -8.89 1.47 16.59
CA ALA A 261 -7.71 0.63 16.82
C ALA A 261 -7.11 0.04 15.53
N LYS A 262 -7.86 0.11 14.42
CA LYS A 262 -7.50 -0.38 13.09
C LYS A 262 -7.23 0.77 12.11
N PHE A 263 -6.77 1.92 12.62
CA PHE A 263 -6.49 3.13 11.83
C PHE A 263 -5.72 2.85 10.54
N THR A 264 -4.71 1.99 10.59
CA THR A 264 -3.82 1.67 9.44
C THR A 264 -4.18 0.36 8.74
N CYS A 265 -5.44 -0.07 8.80
CA CYS A 265 -5.90 -1.26 8.10
C CYS A 265 -5.83 -1.09 6.58
N THR A 266 -5.09 -1.96 5.91
CA THR A 266 -4.93 -1.97 4.44
C THR A 266 -6.06 -2.70 3.71
N GLN A 267 -7.07 -3.21 4.42
CA GLN A 267 -8.19 -3.97 3.84
C GLN A 267 -7.71 -5.11 2.91
N CYS A 268 -6.65 -5.82 3.32
CA CYS A 268 -6.08 -6.96 2.62
C CYS A 268 -6.83 -8.28 2.87
N LEU A 269 -7.72 -8.30 3.87
CA LEU A 269 -8.55 -9.43 4.29
C LEU A 269 -7.80 -10.72 4.70
N GLN A 270 -6.47 -10.71 4.87
CA GLN A 270 -5.73 -11.88 5.34
C GLN A 270 -6.22 -12.38 6.70
N CYS A 271 -6.66 -11.47 7.58
CA CYS A 271 -7.25 -11.83 8.86
C CYS A 271 -8.60 -12.55 8.73
N VAL A 272 -9.42 -12.18 7.74
CA VAL A 272 -10.69 -12.85 7.42
C VAL A 272 -10.41 -14.26 6.90
N SER A 273 -9.45 -14.39 5.97
CA SER A 273 -8.98 -15.67 5.45
C SER A 273 -8.48 -16.60 6.55
N ALA A 274 -7.64 -16.08 7.46
CA ALA A 274 -7.13 -16.84 8.61
C ALA A 274 -8.24 -17.23 9.58
N CYS A 275 -9.21 -16.35 9.84
CA CYS A 275 -10.35 -16.67 10.70
C CYS A 275 -11.24 -17.76 10.07
N ARG A 276 -11.47 -17.71 8.76
CA ARG A 276 -12.21 -18.76 8.03
C ARG A 276 -11.51 -20.11 8.15
N GLU A 277 -10.19 -20.16 8.04
CA GLU A 277 -9.45 -21.43 8.19
C GLU A 277 -9.58 -22.01 9.60
N VAL A 278 -9.45 -21.17 10.64
CA VAL A 278 -9.61 -21.63 12.03
C VAL A 278 -11.04 -22.08 12.31
N GLN A 279 -12.04 -21.42 11.71
CA GLN A 279 -13.46 -21.71 11.89
C GLN A 279 -14.02 -22.65 10.82
N LYS A 280 -13.17 -23.39 10.08
CA LYS A 280 -13.63 -24.24 8.97
C LYS A 280 -14.61 -25.35 9.36
N ASN A 281 -14.56 -25.79 10.62
CA ASN A 281 -15.44 -26.81 11.19
C ASN A 281 -16.66 -26.20 11.91
N ASN A 282 -16.77 -24.87 11.96
CA ASN A 282 -17.91 -24.19 12.57
C ASN A 282 -19.00 -24.02 11.49
N PRO A 283 -20.23 -24.53 11.70
CA PRO A 283 -21.31 -24.42 10.71
C PRO A 283 -21.69 -22.97 10.38
N GLU A 284 -21.50 -22.04 11.31
CA GLU A 284 -21.78 -20.61 11.13
C GLU A 284 -20.59 -19.84 10.49
N GLY A 285 -19.46 -20.52 10.27
CA GLY A 285 -18.30 -19.97 9.55
C GLY A 285 -17.50 -18.91 10.31
N SER A 286 -16.78 -18.06 9.56
CA SER A 286 -15.89 -17.03 10.11
C SER A 286 -16.63 -16.00 10.97
N LEU A 287 -15.94 -15.42 11.96
CA LEU A 287 -16.44 -14.30 12.78
C LEU A 287 -15.92 -12.94 12.30
N LEU A 288 -15.01 -12.92 11.33
CA LEU A 288 -14.50 -11.70 10.74
C LEU A 288 -15.11 -11.52 9.35
N HIS A 289 -15.74 -10.38 9.13
CA HIS A 289 -16.41 -10.06 7.89
C HIS A 289 -15.96 -8.71 7.36
N TRP A 290 -16.03 -8.52 6.04
CA TRP A 290 -15.79 -7.22 5.43
C TRP A 290 -17.13 -6.54 5.13
N ALA A 291 -17.58 -5.73 6.08
CA ALA A 291 -18.90 -5.12 6.08
C ALA A 291 -18.81 -3.61 6.31
N PRO A 292 -19.84 -2.83 5.93
CA PRO A 292 -19.97 -1.43 6.34
C PRO A 292 -19.93 -1.32 7.87
N GLY A 293 -19.20 -0.33 8.39
CA GLY A 293 -19.23 -0.03 9.82
C GLY A 293 -20.59 0.48 10.29
N LYS A 294 -20.93 0.26 11.56
CA LYS A 294 -22.02 0.97 12.24
C LYS A 294 -21.46 2.30 12.81
N PRO A 295 -22.05 3.47 12.52
CA PRO A 295 -21.59 4.74 13.09
C PRO A 295 -21.66 4.73 14.61
N SER A 296 -20.53 4.96 15.28
CA SER A 296 -20.41 5.08 16.72
C SER A 296 -19.16 5.87 17.09
N ARG A 297 -19.00 6.27 18.36
CA ARG A 297 -17.76 6.92 18.85
C ARG A 297 -16.50 6.07 18.63
N GLN A 298 -16.66 4.77 18.41
CA GLN A 298 -15.56 3.85 18.17
C GLN A 298 -15.25 3.65 16.67
N THR A 299 -16.09 4.20 15.78
CA THR A 299 -15.93 4.12 14.31
C THR A 299 -15.57 5.43 13.61
N VAL A 300 -15.56 6.57 14.33
CA VAL A 300 -15.19 7.88 13.78
C VAL A 300 -14.15 8.58 14.65
N LEU A 301 -13.19 9.28 14.04
CA LEU A 301 -12.12 10.02 14.75
C LEU A 301 -12.62 11.34 15.33
N ILE A 302 -13.51 12.02 14.60
CA ILE A 302 -14.24 13.21 15.04
C ILE A 302 -15.69 12.78 15.21
N PRO A 303 -16.28 12.80 16.41
CA PRO A 303 -17.70 12.57 16.55
C PRO A 303 -18.43 13.71 15.82
N VAL A 304 -18.81 13.48 14.56
CA VAL A 304 -19.81 14.34 13.91
C VAL A 304 -21.01 14.28 14.84
N ARG A 305 -21.54 15.45 15.22
CA ARG A 305 -22.71 15.64 16.08
C ARG A 305 -23.97 15.09 15.39
N GLN A 306 -23.97 13.82 15.00
CA GLN A 306 -25.09 13.03 14.52
C GLN A 306 -25.52 12.09 15.64
N LEU A 307 -25.83 12.69 16.79
CA LEU A 307 -26.70 12.14 17.82
C LEU A 307 -27.77 13.21 18.03
N GLY A 308 -28.63 13.36 17.03
CA GLY A 308 -29.78 14.23 17.05
C GLY A 308 -30.87 13.54 16.26
N ASN A 309 -31.89 13.07 17.00
CA ASN A 309 -33.13 12.42 16.56
C ASN A 309 -33.30 10.94 16.92
N GLU A 310 -32.87 10.54 18.11
CA GLU A 310 -33.72 9.64 18.91
C GLU A 310 -34.32 10.50 20.03
N PRO A 311 -35.65 10.69 20.10
CA PRO A 311 -36.25 11.30 21.27
C PRO A 311 -35.97 10.35 22.44
N ALA A 312 -35.38 10.90 23.50
CA ALA A 312 -35.32 10.25 24.80
C ALA A 312 -36.77 10.04 25.27
N GLY A 313 -37.32 8.86 24.98
CA GLY A 313 -38.72 8.55 25.21
C GLY A 313 -38.86 7.16 25.80
N ARG A 314 -39.24 7.16 27.09
CA ARG A 314 -39.89 6.07 27.83
C ARG A 314 -39.03 4.93 28.37
N ARG A 315 -38.48 5.17 29.56
CA ARG A 315 -38.57 4.18 30.65
C ARG A 315 -39.73 4.63 31.53
N ASP A 316 -40.88 4.01 31.32
CA ASP A 316 -41.91 3.83 32.35
C ASP A 316 -41.88 2.33 32.69
#